data_AF-A0A023EJS5-F1
#
_entry.id   AF-A0A023EJS5-F1
#
_cell.length_a   1.000
_cell.length_b   1.000
_cell.length_c   1.000
_cell.angle_alpha   90.00
_cell.angle_beta   90.00
_cell.angle_gamma   90.00
#
_symmetry.space_group_name_H-M   'P 1'
#
loop_
_entity.id
_entity.type
_entity.pdbx_description
1 polymer ?
#
loop_
_entity_poly.entity_id
_entity_poly.type
_entity_poly.pdbx_seq_one_letter_code
_entity_poly.pdbx_strand_id
1 'polypeptide(L)'
;MALLDDRGILYVIADLLSLITIASCLVSKVPQIQTVQQLKSATGLSLNGLLMELCSYSVTMLYNFTNRYAFLSYMEYPILLIQEYVLVYVVLKYSNMLNKPAFIWSGIYVAIFTGFATGIIPSSVLMMLVPLTTPVGATSKVMQLVAILKSKDAQSVSLITWAISAFTNSTRIYTILLDSGDKMLLANFGISTVLSSSVFLAAWYYKKPKQE
;
A
#
# COMPACT_ATOMS: atom_id res chain seq x y z
N MET A 1 -33.62 13.91 13.66
CA MET A 1 -32.38 13.92 14.49
C MET A 1 -32.05 12.48 14.88
N ALA A 2 -31.71 11.66 13.89
CA ALA A 2 -31.36 10.24 14.04
C ALA A 2 -29.93 9.96 13.50
N LEU A 3 -29.17 11.03 13.25
CA LEU A 3 -27.79 11.03 12.75
C LEU A 3 -26.75 10.83 13.87
N LEU A 4 -27.20 10.66 15.12
CA LEU A 4 -26.37 10.53 16.33
C LEU A 4 -26.83 9.31 17.14
N ASP A 5 -27.05 8.17 16.49
CA ASP A 5 -26.97 6.89 17.19
C ASP A 5 -25.48 6.55 17.42
N ASP A 6 -25.14 5.81 18.46
CA ASP A 6 -23.75 5.45 18.80
C ASP A 6 -23.04 4.79 17.59
N ARG A 7 -23.79 4.00 16.80
CA ARG A 7 -23.29 3.43 15.55
C ARG A 7 -23.00 4.48 14.48
N GLY A 8 -23.82 5.51 14.37
CA GLY A 8 -23.63 6.59 13.40
C GLY A 8 -22.32 7.36 13.64
N ILE A 9 -21.98 7.61 14.91
CA ILE A 9 -20.71 8.27 15.28
C ILE A 9 -19.51 7.43 14.85
N LEU A 10 -19.57 6.11 15.02
CA LEU A 10 -18.48 5.20 14.61
C LEU A 10 -18.24 5.25 13.09
N TYR A 11 -19.30 5.28 12.27
CA TYR A 11 -19.17 5.42 10.81
C TYR A 11 -18.61 6.79 10.40
N VAL A 12 -19.02 7.87 11.05
CA VAL A 12 -18.45 9.21 10.79
C VAL A 12 -16.95 9.23 11.10
N ILE A 13 -16.53 8.61 12.20
CA ILE A 13 -15.11 8.47 12.53
C ILE A 13 -14.39 7.62 11.46
N ALA A 14 -14.98 6.50 11.04
CA ALA A 14 -14.41 5.63 10.01
C ALA A 14 -14.21 6.35 8.67
N ASP A 15 -15.19 7.15 8.25
CA ASP A 15 -15.13 7.95 7.04
C ASP A 15 -14.05 9.04 7.13
N LEU A 16 -13.99 9.77 8.25
CA LEU A 16 -12.95 10.78 8.47
C LEU A 16 -11.54 10.18 8.44
N LEU A 17 -11.34 9.04 9.12
CA LEU A 17 -10.05 8.33 9.11
C LEU A 17 -9.71 7.82 7.71
N SER A 18 -10.69 7.31 6.96
CA SER A 18 -10.52 6.89 5.57
C SER A 18 -10.13 8.07 4.67
N LEU A 19 -10.77 9.23 4.82
CA LEU A 19 -10.43 10.44 4.07
C LEU A 19 -9.01 10.91 4.35
N ILE A 20 -8.58 10.90 5.61
CA ILE A 20 -7.19 11.22 5.99
C ILE A 20 -6.22 10.24 5.33
N THR A 21 -6.54 8.94 5.37
CA THR A 21 -5.73 7.89 4.74
C THR A 21 -5.61 8.11 3.24
N ILE A 22 -6.75 8.29 2.56
CA ILE A 22 -6.83 8.56 1.13
C ILE A 22 -6.02 9.81 0.76
N ALA A 23 -6.16 10.90 1.52
CA ALA A 23 -5.43 12.14 1.30
C ALA A 23 -3.91 11.95 1.42
N SER A 24 -3.45 11.14 2.38
CA SER A 24 -2.01 10.81 2.50
C SER A 24 -1.49 10.00 1.30
N CYS A 25 -2.33 9.13 0.73
CA CYS A 25 -1.97 8.32 -0.43
C CYS A 25 -1.87 9.12 -1.73
N LEU A 26 -2.56 10.27 -1.86
CA LEU A 26 -2.52 11.12 -3.07
C LEU A 26 -1.12 11.59 -3.46
N VAL A 27 -0.23 11.77 -2.48
CA VAL A 27 1.12 12.31 -2.71
C VAL A 27 2.22 11.29 -2.41
N SER A 28 1.86 10.06 -2.06
CA SER A 28 2.81 9.08 -1.51
C SER A 28 3.93 8.69 -2.49
N LYS A 29 3.64 8.59 -3.80
CA LYS A 29 4.63 8.19 -4.82
C LYS A 29 5.20 9.38 -5.59
N VAL A 30 4.61 10.57 -5.45
CA VAL A 30 5.03 11.80 -6.16
C VAL A 30 6.50 12.15 -5.93
N PRO A 31 7.04 12.13 -4.68
CA PRO A 31 8.46 12.42 -4.46
C PRO A 31 9.39 11.43 -5.17
N GLN A 32 9.01 10.14 -5.23
CA GLN A 32 9.79 9.11 -5.92
C GLN A 32 9.80 9.36 -7.43
N ILE A 33 8.64 9.67 -8.02
CA ILE A 33 8.52 10.02 -9.45
C ILE A 33 9.40 11.23 -9.79
N GLN A 34 9.30 12.30 -8.99
CA GLN A 34 10.11 13.52 -9.19
C GLN A 34 11.60 13.23 -9.12
N THR A 35 12.03 12.42 -8.15
CA THR A 35 13.44 12.04 -7.97
C THR A 35 13.98 11.35 -9.22
N VAL A 36 13.27 10.33 -9.73
CA VAL A 36 13.71 9.60 -10.94
C VAL A 36 13.74 10.52 -12.17
N GLN A 37 12.77 11.43 -12.30
CA GLN A 37 12.73 12.39 -13.40
C GLN A 37 13.88 13.40 -13.35
N GLN A 38 14.21 13.91 -12.17
CA GLN A 38 15.29 14.87 -11.97
C GLN A 38 16.66 14.22 -12.21
N LEU A 39 16.88 13.03 -11.67
CA LEU A 39 18.13 12.28 -11.84
C LEU A 39 18.25 11.64 -13.24
N LYS A 40 17.15 11.54 -13.99
CA LYS A 40 17.06 10.80 -15.26
C LYS A 40 17.63 9.38 -15.16
N SER A 41 17.49 8.77 -14.00
CA SER A 41 18.05 7.46 -13.69
C SER A 41 17.15 6.73 -12.70
N ALA A 42 16.99 5.42 -12.92
CA ALA A 42 16.28 4.53 -12.02
C ALA A 42 17.24 3.74 -11.09
N THR A 43 18.53 4.10 -11.04
CA THR A 43 19.50 3.44 -10.16
C THR A 43 19.04 3.49 -8.70
N GLY A 44 19.07 2.33 -8.03
CA GLY A 44 18.63 2.18 -6.63
C GLY A 44 17.15 1.79 -6.47
N LEU A 45 16.35 1.79 -7.54
CA LEU A 45 14.98 1.27 -7.51
C LEU A 45 14.91 -0.16 -8.04
N SER A 46 14.13 -1.00 -7.36
CA SER A 46 13.86 -2.37 -7.79
C SER A 46 12.60 -2.41 -8.65
N LEU A 47 12.75 -2.58 -9.97
CA LEU A 47 11.60 -2.74 -10.88
C LEU A 47 10.69 -3.90 -10.45
N ASN A 48 11.28 -5.03 -10.03
CA ASN A 48 10.50 -6.17 -9.53
C ASN A 48 9.70 -5.81 -8.27
N GLY A 49 10.26 -4.97 -7.40
CA GLY A 49 9.55 -4.45 -6.23
C GLY A 49 8.33 -3.62 -6.62
N LEU A 50 8.50 -2.67 -7.55
CA LEU A 50 7.41 -1.83 -8.06
C LEU A 50 6.31 -2.66 -8.74
N LEU A 51 6.68 -3.68 -9.52
CA LEU A 51 5.71 -4.59 -10.14
C LEU A 51 4.97 -5.45 -9.10
N MET A 52 5.64 -5.87 -8.03
CA MET A 52 4.99 -6.58 -6.91
C MET A 52 4.01 -5.67 -6.16
N GLU A 53 4.36 -4.40 -5.93
CA GLU A 53 3.46 -3.39 -5.36
C GLU A 53 2.24 -3.16 -6.26
N LEU A 54 2.47 -2.98 -7.57
CA LEU A 54 1.40 -2.85 -8.56
C LEU A 54 0.41 -4.02 -8.51
N CYS A 55 0.92 -5.26 -8.50
CA CYS A 55 0.09 -6.46 -8.39
C CYS A 55 -0.67 -6.51 -7.04
N SER A 56 0.00 -6.19 -5.94
CA SER A 56 -0.58 -6.19 -4.60
C SER A 56 -1.74 -5.18 -4.45
N TYR A 57 -1.55 -3.97 -4.96
CA TYR A 57 -2.60 -2.94 -4.98
C TYR A 57 -3.77 -3.34 -5.88
N SER A 58 -3.48 -3.95 -7.04
CA SER A 58 -4.51 -4.42 -7.97
C SER A 58 -5.38 -5.51 -7.36
N VAL A 59 -4.75 -6.54 -6.78
CA VAL A 59 -5.46 -7.65 -6.12
C VAL A 59 -6.32 -7.13 -4.98
N THR A 60 -5.77 -6.24 -4.14
CA THR A 60 -6.52 -5.71 -3.00
C THR A 60 -7.69 -4.83 -3.45
N MET A 61 -7.49 -3.95 -4.45
CA MET A 61 -8.58 -3.16 -5.04
C MET A 61 -9.67 -4.04 -5.63
N LEU A 62 -9.30 -4.97 -6.51
CA LEU A 62 -10.25 -5.84 -7.20
C LEU A 62 -11.00 -6.73 -6.21
N TYR A 63 -10.35 -7.21 -5.16
CA TYR A 63 -11.01 -7.98 -4.12
C TYR A 63 -12.07 -7.18 -3.38
N ASN A 64 -11.75 -5.95 -2.95
CA ASN A 64 -12.74 -5.09 -2.28
C ASN A 64 -13.89 -4.72 -3.23
N PHE A 65 -13.57 -4.40 -4.50
CA PHE A 65 -14.56 -4.07 -5.52
C PHE A 65 -15.49 -5.25 -5.85
N THR A 66 -14.94 -6.45 -6.05
CA THR A 66 -15.72 -7.65 -6.41
C THR A 66 -16.58 -8.16 -5.25
N ASN A 67 -16.12 -7.96 -4.00
CA ASN A 67 -16.93 -8.24 -2.79
C ASN A 67 -17.92 -7.11 -2.43
N ARG A 68 -17.99 -6.03 -3.22
CA ARG A 68 -18.92 -4.90 -3.01
C ARG A 68 -18.75 -4.20 -1.66
N TYR A 69 -17.53 -4.09 -1.16
CA TYR A 69 -17.24 -3.35 0.06
C TYR A 69 -17.39 -1.83 -0.14
N ALA A 70 -17.56 -1.12 0.98
CA ALA A 70 -17.77 0.31 0.97
C ALA A 70 -16.60 1.03 0.25
N PHE A 71 -16.97 2.02 -0.57
CA PHE A 71 -16.05 2.68 -1.49
C PHE A 71 -14.85 3.31 -0.77
N LEU A 72 -15.09 4.03 0.33
CA LEU A 72 -14.05 4.70 1.11
C LEU A 72 -13.06 3.74 1.78
N SER A 73 -13.43 2.46 1.94
CA SER A 73 -12.61 1.45 2.61
C SER A 73 -11.43 0.97 1.77
N TYR A 74 -11.42 1.26 0.46
CA TYR A 74 -10.34 0.85 -0.46
C TYR A 74 -9.97 1.92 -1.51
N MET A 75 -10.48 3.15 -1.39
CA MET A 75 -10.27 4.20 -2.40
C MET A 75 -8.82 4.68 -2.55
N GLU A 76 -7.97 4.41 -1.58
CA GLU A 76 -6.54 4.65 -1.71
C GLU A 76 -5.90 3.78 -2.79
N TYR A 77 -6.40 2.57 -3.05
CA TYR A 77 -5.77 1.66 -4.01
C TYR A 77 -5.85 2.15 -5.46
N PRO A 78 -7.01 2.61 -5.99
CA PRO A 78 -7.06 3.27 -7.29
C PRO A 78 -6.09 4.46 -7.41
N ILE A 79 -6.00 5.28 -6.37
CA ILE A 79 -5.10 6.45 -6.33
C ILE A 79 -3.63 6.03 -6.35
N LEU A 80 -3.28 5.01 -5.57
CA LEU A 80 -1.94 4.44 -5.54
C LEU A 80 -1.58 3.78 -6.87
N LEU A 81 -2.51 3.03 -7.47
CA LEU A 81 -2.30 2.37 -8.77
C LEU A 81 -1.96 3.38 -9.86
N ILE A 82 -2.70 4.49 -9.98
CA ILE A 82 -2.42 5.53 -10.97
C ILE A 82 -0.98 6.05 -10.81
N GLN A 83 -0.58 6.38 -9.59
CA GLN A 83 0.78 6.87 -9.35
C GLN A 83 1.84 5.77 -9.57
N GLU A 84 1.53 4.52 -9.22
CA GLU A 84 2.43 3.38 -9.40
C GLU A 84 2.68 3.09 -10.88
N TYR A 85 1.66 3.17 -11.75
CA TYR A 85 1.86 3.05 -13.20
C TYR A 85 2.77 4.16 -13.73
N VAL A 86 2.57 5.41 -13.28
CA VAL A 86 3.41 6.53 -13.70
C VAL A 86 4.85 6.28 -13.27
N LEU A 87 5.08 5.82 -12.03
CA LEU A 87 6.40 5.49 -11.53
C LEU A 87 7.05 4.34 -12.31
N VAL A 88 6.34 3.23 -12.51
CA VAL A 88 6.82 2.08 -13.30
C VAL A 88 7.17 2.51 -14.72
N TYR A 89 6.34 3.32 -15.38
CA TYR A 89 6.61 3.83 -16.72
C TYR A 89 7.90 4.68 -16.75
N VAL A 90 8.05 5.61 -15.81
CA VAL A 90 9.24 6.47 -15.72
C VAL A 90 10.49 5.64 -15.44
N VAL A 91 10.41 4.62 -14.58
CA VAL A 91 11.51 3.68 -14.30
C VAL A 91 11.87 2.88 -15.55
N LEU A 92 10.90 2.30 -16.26
CA LEU A 92 11.17 1.58 -17.51
C LEU A 92 11.82 2.48 -18.56
N LYS A 93 11.39 3.75 -18.65
CA LYS A 93 11.96 4.75 -19.55
C LYS A 93 13.44 4.98 -19.27
N TYR A 94 13.79 5.29 -18.03
CA TYR A 94 15.18 5.61 -17.66
C TYR A 94 16.08 4.39 -17.48
N SER A 95 15.50 3.19 -17.42
CA SER A 95 16.23 1.91 -17.50
C SER A 95 16.42 1.39 -18.94
N ASN A 96 15.96 2.13 -19.97
CA ASN A 96 15.95 1.68 -21.37
C ASN A 96 15.20 0.34 -21.59
N MET A 97 14.15 0.09 -20.80
CA MET A 97 13.35 -1.14 -20.84
C MET A 97 11.99 -0.95 -21.51
N LEU A 98 11.72 0.21 -22.12
CA LEU A 98 10.53 0.45 -22.95
C LEU A 98 10.65 -0.23 -24.31
N ASN A 99 10.61 -1.56 -24.30
CA ASN A 99 10.70 -2.42 -25.47
C ASN A 99 9.38 -3.15 -25.75
N LYS A 100 9.30 -3.87 -26.88
CA LYS A 100 8.12 -4.64 -27.27
C LYS A 100 7.60 -5.58 -26.15
N PRO A 101 8.47 -6.34 -25.44
CA PRO A 101 8.04 -7.11 -24.27
C PRO A 101 7.31 -6.29 -23.20
N ALA A 102 7.79 -5.10 -22.83
CA ALA A 102 7.14 -4.28 -21.81
C ALA A 102 5.70 -3.90 -22.19
N PHE A 103 5.45 -3.56 -23.45
CA PHE A 103 4.10 -3.27 -23.94
C PHE A 103 3.20 -4.52 -23.96
N ILE A 104 3.74 -5.69 -24.34
CA ILE A 104 3.00 -6.95 -24.32
C ILE A 104 2.58 -7.29 -22.88
N TRP A 105 3.51 -7.23 -21.93
CA TRP A 105 3.24 -7.51 -20.52
C TRP A 105 2.24 -6.51 -19.92
N SER A 106 2.33 -5.22 -20.27
CA SER A 106 1.33 -4.22 -19.88
C SER A 106 -0.06 -4.54 -20.43
N GLY A 107 -0.15 -4.95 -21.70
CA GLY A 107 -1.42 -5.38 -22.31
C GLY A 107 -2.02 -6.62 -21.64
N ILE A 108 -1.21 -7.64 -21.34
CA ILE A 108 -1.64 -8.84 -20.60
C ILE A 108 -2.16 -8.45 -19.22
N TYR A 109 -1.41 -7.60 -18.51
CA TYR A 109 -1.79 -7.13 -17.19
C TYR A 109 -3.15 -6.40 -17.22
N VAL A 110 -3.37 -5.48 -18.20
CA VAL A 110 -4.65 -4.77 -18.34
C VAL A 110 -5.79 -5.75 -18.65
N ALA A 111 -5.56 -6.72 -19.55
CA ALA A 111 -6.56 -7.74 -19.88
C ALA A 111 -6.96 -8.58 -18.66
N ILE A 112 -6.00 -8.98 -17.82
CA ILE A 112 -6.27 -9.71 -16.56
C ILE A 112 -7.04 -8.82 -15.58
N PHE A 113 -6.60 -7.58 -15.38
CA PHE A 113 -7.26 -6.62 -14.49
C PHE A 113 -8.72 -6.41 -14.91
N THR A 114 -8.96 -6.13 -16.19
CA THR A 114 -10.31 -5.98 -16.74
C THR A 114 -11.12 -7.26 -16.60
N GLY A 115 -10.52 -8.43 -16.85
CA GLY A 115 -11.20 -9.72 -16.68
C GLY A 115 -11.73 -9.93 -15.27
N PHE A 116 -10.99 -9.54 -14.24
CA PHE A 116 -11.49 -9.52 -12.86
C PHE A 116 -12.56 -8.45 -12.64
N ALA A 117 -12.32 -7.22 -13.11
CA ALA A 117 -13.24 -6.09 -12.90
C ALA A 117 -14.62 -6.31 -13.55
N THR A 118 -14.69 -7.01 -14.69
CA THR A 118 -15.94 -7.34 -15.38
C THR A 118 -16.55 -8.68 -14.94
N GLY A 119 -15.89 -9.41 -14.03
CA GLY A 119 -16.35 -10.72 -13.55
C GLY A 119 -16.18 -11.88 -14.55
N ILE A 120 -15.41 -11.69 -15.63
CA ILE A 120 -15.05 -12.78 -16.56
C ILE A 120 -14.16 -13.79 -15.84
N ILE A 121 -13.21 -13.30 -15.03
CA ILE A 121 -12.38 -14.13 -14.16
C ILE A 121 -13.08 -14.23 -12.79
N PRO A 122 -13.32 -15.44 -12.25
CA PRO A 122 -13.98 -15.62 -10.96
C PRO A 122 -13.24 -14.94 -9.80
N SER A 123 -13.98 -14.30 -8.89
CA SER A 123 -13.44 -13.67 -7.68
C SER A 123 -12.80 -14.66 -6.70
N SER A 124 -13.06 -15.97 -6.85
CA SER A 124 -12.39 -17.02 -6.08
C SER A 124 -10.88 -17.05 -6.25
N VAL A 125 -10.39 -16.63 -7.42
CA VAL A 125 -8.94 -16.48 -7.63
C VAL A 125 -8.40 -15.32 -6.78
N LEU A 126 -9.15 -14.21 -6.64
CA LEU A 126 -8.75 -13.10 -5.77
C LEU A 126 -8.71 -13.51 -4.29
N MET A 127 -9.62 -14.39 -3.83
CA MET A 127 -9.55 -14.95 -2.46
C MET A 127 -8.24 -15.72 -2.20
N MET A 128 -7.67 -16.36 -3.23
CA MET A 128 -6.37 -17.03 -3.11
C MET A 128 -5.19 -16.05 -3.18
N LEU A 129 -5.35 -14.94 -3.93
CA LEU A 129 -4.29 -13.95 -4.14
C LEU A 129 -4.18 -12.93 -3.00
N VAL A 130 -5.29 -12.56 -2.35
CA VAL A 130 -5.30 -11.55 -1.27
C VAL A 130 -4.36 -11.90 -0.11
N PRO A 131 -4.29 -13.15 0.38
CA PRO A 131 -3.32 -13.50 1.41
C PRO A 131 -1.85 -13.29 0.98
N LEU A 132 -1.57 -13.36 -0.33
CA LEU A 132 -0.21 -13.15 -0.88
C LEU A 132 0.18 -11.68 -0.94
N THR A 133 -0.77 -10.74 -0.83
CA THR A 133 -0.45 -9.30 -0.76
C THR A 133 0.23 -8.94 0.56
N THR A 134 0.01 -9.73 1.61
CA THR A 134 0.66 -9.54 2.93
C THR A 134 2.15 -9.80 2.90
N PRO A 135 2.65 -10.96 2.44
CA PRO A 135 4.09 -11.16 2.26
C PRO A 135 4.75 -10.01 1.49
N VAL A 136 4.15 -9.57 0.38
CA VAL A 136 4.67 -8.43 -0.41
C VAL A 136 4.80 -7.18 0.44
N GLY A 137 3.74 -6.80 1.16
CA GLY A 137 3.74 -5.63 2.04
C GLY A 137 4.59 -5.78 3.31
N ALA A 138 4.80 -7.02 3.77
CA ALA A 138 5.53 -7.34 4.99
C ALA A 138 7.05 -7.36 4.77
N THR A 139 7.52 -7.81 3.60
CA THR A 139 8.95 -7.93 3.29
C THR A 139 9.69 -6.62 3.54
N SER A 140 9.17 -5.49 3.08
CA SER A 140 9.81 -4.18 3.29
C SER A 140 9.93 -3.81 4.78
N LYS A 141 8.88 -4.10 5.57
CA LYS A 141 8.84 -3.83 7.01
C LYS A 141 9.79 -4.74 7.78
N VAL A 142 9.80 -6.03 7.44
CA VAL A 142 10.71 -7.02 8.03
C VAL A 142 12.16 -6.67 7.72
N MET A 143 12.48 -6.36 6.46
CA MET A 143 13.83 -5.95 6.07
C MET A 143 14.28 -4.68 6.80
N GLN A 144 13.41 -3.68 6.92
CA GLN A 144 13.72 -2.46 7.67
C GLN A 144 13.95 -2.75 9.15
N LEU A 145 13.10 -3.58 9.77
CA LEU A 145 13.23 -3.96 11.18
C LEU A 145 14.55 -4.70 11.42
N VAL A 146 14.86 -5.70 10.59
CA VAL A 146 16.11 -6.47 10.67
C VAL A 146 17.33 -5.55 10.48
N ALA A 147 17.27 -4.60 9.55
CA ALA A 147 18.34 -3.64 9.34
C ALA A 147 18.60 -2.81 10.60
N ILE A 148 17.55 -2.24 11.22
CA ILE A 148 17.67 -1.45 12.46
C ILE A 148 18.21 -2.29 13.60
N LEU A 149 17.69 -3.51 13.81
CA LEU A 149 18.10 -4.37 14.92
C LEU A 149 19.55 -4.84 14.79
N LYS A 150 20.02 -5.06 13.55
CA LYS A 150 21.42 -5.44 13.28
C LYS A 150 22.38 -4.27 13.39
N SER A 151 22.04 -3.12 12.81
CA SER A 151 22.91 -1.94 12.82
C SER A 151 22.90 -1.22 14.17
N LYS A 152 21.81 -1.35 14.93
CA LYS A 152 21.49 -0.51 16.12
C LYS A 152 21.55 0.98 15.81
N ASP A 153 21.29 1.34 14.55
CA ASP A 153 21.30 2.71 14.04
C ASP A 153 20.05 2.95 13.18
N ALA A 154 19.31 3.99 13.52
CA ALA A 154 18.09 4.42 12.86
C ALA A 154 18.10 5.90 12.45
N GLN A 155 19.27 6.54 12.32
CA GLN A 155 19.35 7.98 11.98
C GLN A 155 18.69 8.31 10.63
N SER A 156 18.90 7.46 9.63
CA SER A 156 18.31 7.60 8.29
C SER A 156 16.82 7.20 8.22
N VAL A 157 16.28 6.58 9.27
CA VAL A 157 14.91 6.07 9.29
C VAL A 157 13.94 7.18 9.70
N SER A 158 12.92 7.41 8.88
CA SER A 158 11.87 8.40 9.14
C SER A 158 10.82 7.82 10.09
N LEU A 159 10.81 8.29 11.35
CA LEU A 159 9.81 7.90 12.35
C LEU A 159 8.39 8.24 11.89
N ILE A 160 8.22 9.40 11.26
CA ILE A 160 6.93 9.86 10.75
C ILE A 160 6.37 8.89 9.70
N THR A 161 7.22 8.39 8.80
CA THR A 161 6.80 7.43 7.76
C THR A 161 6.24 6.15 8.39
N TRP A 162 6.93 5.61 9.38
CA TRP A 162 6.51 4.38 10.05
C TRP A 162 5.30 4.58 10.97
N ALA A 163 5.16 5.76 11.59
CA ALA A 163 3.97 6.14 12.34
C ALA A 163 2.74 6.26 11.43
N ILE A 164 2.86 6.93 10.28
CA ILE A 164 1.79 7.04 9.27
C ILE A 164 1.42 5.64 8.74
N SER A 165 2.41 4.78 8.50
CA SER A 165 2.15 3.38 8.10
C SER A 165 1.36 2.64 9.18
N ALA A 166 1.76 2.69 10.45
CA ALA A 166 1.03 2.03 11.54
C ALA A 166 -0.39 2.58 11.71
N PHE A 167 -0.55 3.90 11.63
CA PHE A 167 -1.84 4.57 11.67
C PHE A 167 -2.76 4.12 10.54
N THR A 168 -2.27 4.16 9.30
CA THR A 168 -3.04 3.77 8.10
C THR A 168 -3.54 2.32 8.18
N ASN A 169 -2.66 1.39 8.57
CA ASN A 169 -3.05 -0.01 8.72
C ASN A 169 -4.05 -0.20 9.88
N SER A 170 -3.94 0.58 10.95
CA SER A 170 -4.89 0.54 12.08
C SER A 170 -6.26 1.11 11.70
N THR A 171 -6.29 2.21 10.95
CA THR A 171 -7.52 2.76 10.36
C THR A 171 -8.22 1.71 9.52
N ARG A 172 -7.48 0.95 8.71
CA ARG A 172 -8.07 -0.10 7.88
C ARG A 172 -8.64 -1.25 8.69
N ILE A 173 -7.98 -1.68 9.76
CA ILE A 173 -8.56 -2.64 10.71
C ILE A 173 -9.90 -2.13 11.25
N TYR A 174 -9.94 -0.86 11.69
CA TYR A 174 -11.17 -0.25 12.22
C TYR A 174 -12.29 -0.19 11.17
N THR A 175 -12.01 0.29 9.96
CA THR A 175 -13.02 0.39 8.88
C THR A 175 -13.50 -0.99 8.45
N ILE A 176 -12.60 -1.98 8.35
CA ILE A 176 -13.00 -3.34 7.97
C ILE A 176 -13.90 -3.97 9.03
N LEU A 177 -13.59 -3.80 10.33
CA LEU A 177 -14.44 -4.31 11.42
C LEU A 177 -15.85 -3.73 11.39
N LEU A 178 -16.00 -2.46 10.98
CA LEU A 178 -17.28 -1.80 10.87
C LEU A 178 -18.04 -2.17 9.59
N ASP A 179 -17.36 -2.23 8.45
CA ASP A 179 -18.01 -2.34 7.14
C ASP A 179 -18.28 -3.79 6.71
N SER A 180 -17.29 -4.68 6.82
CA SER A 180 -17.32 -6.01 6.17
C SER A 180 -17.03 -7.18 7.10
N GLY A 181 -16.20 -6.98 8.13
CA GLY A 181 -15.70 -8.05 8.99
C GLY A 181 -14.83 -9.07 8.27
N ASP A 182 -14.25 -8.73 7.11
CA ASP A 182 -13.46 -9.66 6.30
C ASP A 182 -12.17 -10.10 7.03
N LYS A 183 -12.09 -11.38 7.38
CA LYS A 183 -10.97 -11.94 8.15
C LYS A 183 -9.65 -11.97 7.38
N MET A 184 -9.67 -12.09 6.05
CA MET A 184 -8.46 -12.08 5.23
C MET A 184 -7.85 -10.67 5.23
N LEU A 185 -8.68 -9.64 5.02
CA LEU A 185 -8.21 -8.26 5.08
C LEU A 185 -7.78 -7.88 6.50
N LEU A 186 -8.52 -8.31 7.53
CA LEU A 186 -8.13 -8.09 8.93
C LEU A 186 -6.78 -8.74 9.27
N ALA A 187 -6.51 -9.95 8.80
CA ALA A 187 -5.22 -10.59 8.97
C ALA A 187 -4.10 -9.81 8.26
N ASN A 188 -4.36 -9.38 7.01
CA ASN A 188 -3.40 -8.63 6.22
C ASN A 188 -2.99 -7.30 6.87
N PHE A 189 -3.99 -6.50 7.26
CA PHE A 189 -3.76 -5.22 7.93
C PHE A 189 -3.27 -5.41 9.37
N GLY A 190 -3.71 -6.46 10.07
CA GLY A 190 -3.20 -6.83 11.40
C GLY A 190 -1.70 -7.08 11.40
N ILE A 191 -1.22 -7.94 10.50
CA ILE A 191 0.22 -8.21 10.33
C ILE A 191 0.96 -6.93 9.96
N SER A 192 0.40 -6.13 9.04
CA SER A 192 1.03 -4.88 8.59
C SER A 192 1.10 -3.82 9.69
N THR A 193 0.10 -3.72 10.56
CA THR A 193 0.09 -2.85 11.74
C THR A 193 1.16 -3.28 12.73
N VAL A 194 1.22 -4.56 13.08
CA VAL A 194 2.23 -5.08 14.02
C VAL A 194 3.64 -4.78 13.51
N LEU A 195 3.93 -5.13 12.25
CA LEU A 195 5.25 -4.89 11.67
C LEU A 195 5.59 -3.39 11.57
N SER A 196 4.65 -2.55 11.15
CA SER A 196 4.88 -1.09 11.06
C SER A 196 5.18 -0.48 12.43
N SER A 197 4.43 -0.89 13.46
CA SER A 197 4.63 -0.47 14.83
C SER A 197 5.96 -0.97 15.39
N SER A 198 6.35 -2.22 15.09
CA SER A 198 7.66 -2.75 15.49
C SER A 198 8.82 -1.95 14.88
N VAL A 199 8.72 -1.60 13.59
CA VAL A 199 9.73 -0.75 12.94
C VAL A 199 9.77 0.64 13.57
N PHE A 200 8.61 1.25 13.81
CA PHE A 200 8.52 2.55 14.48
C PHE A 200 9.19 2.52 15.85
N LEU A 201 8.84 1.55 16.69
CA LEU A 201 9.38 1.42 18.04
C LEU A 201 10.89 1.16 18.04
N ALA A 202 11.36 0.27 17.16
CA ALA A 202 12.79 0.00 17.02
C ALA A 202 13.55 1.25 16.54
N ALA A 203 13.01 1.95 15.53
CA ALA A 203 13.60 3.18 15.03
C ALA A 203 13.63 4.26 16.12
N TRP A 204 12.55 4.42 16.88
CA TRP A 204 12.47 5.40 17.96
C TRP A 204 13.50 5.12 19.06
N TYR A 205 13.64 3.85 19.45
CA TYR A 205 14.59 3.43 20.48
C TYR A 205 16.06 3.64 20.06
N TYR A 206 16.41 3.30 18.81
CA TYR A 206 17.79 3.40 18.31
C TYR A 206 18.15 4.76 17.70
N LYS A 207 17.22 5.73 17.68
CA LYS A 207 17.49 7.09 17.20
C LYS A 207 18.07 7.94 18.33
N LYS A 208 19.40 8.07 18.32
CA LYS A 208 20.12 8.94 19.28
C LYS A 208 19.70 10.41 19.08
N PRO A 209 19.55 11.20 20.15
CA PRO A 209 19.35 12.65 20.04
C PRO A 209 20.55 13.26 19.29
N LYS A 210 20.28 14.22 18.39
CA LYS A 210 21.34 14.97 17.72
C LYS A 210 22.20 15.64 18.79
N GLN A 211 23.48 15.31 18.83
CA GLN A 211 24.46 16.14 19.52
C GLN A 211 24.69 17.35 18.60
N GLU A 212 24.16 18.50 19.01
CA GLU A 212 24.47 19.82 18.41
C GLU A 212 25.83 20.33 18.86
#